data_AF-A0A2V5HT16-F1
#
_entry.id   AF-A0A2V5HT16-F1
#
_cell.length_a   1.000
_cell.length_b   1.000
_cell.length_c   1.000
_cell.angle_alpha   90.00
_cell.angle_beta   90.00
_cell.angle_gamma   90.00
#
_symmetry.space_group_name_H-M   'P 1'
#
loop_
_entity.id
_entity.type
_entity.pdbx_description
1 polymer ?
#
loop_
_entity_poly.entity_id
_entity_poly.type
_entity_poly.pdbx_seq_one_letter_code
_entity_poly.pdbx_strand_id
1 'polypeptide(L)'
;MISSRYMRFILLTVPFLLLVFLVSQNWDVIPQPFGHSKPDALLGLSEDHAPPPSGANNSNNSNNLQTEPTTLATTLPATLPTTLPNSNPDTVNTAIAGITDKVWHSSKTPELSADQTSWINSWLLKNPAFRHELLTDGSALTFVRTRYGATRPDIVEVYEKLPIPILRADLLRYLIVLAEGGIWSDLDVTCDTEVAAWVPPEYHASNIDMIVGLEFDFGWRGENTEVASQFCNWVFAARPASRNLAAVVDAVVAKLKEIAALNGVGVDQLTLEMLPIDVVNVTGPKIMTIALLDGLQGLLGRVVDDRDFHDIKSPKLVGDLLIMPGNAFAAAQNGFPTDQSPALVSHHYAGSWKQADAEAKEKKKQQEQQEQQE
;
A
#
# COMPACT_ATOMS: atom_id res chain seq x y z
N MET A 1 21.42 -50.01 -36.73
CA MET A 1 21.03 -49.24 -35.53
C MET A 1 21.85 -47.96 -35.51
N ILE A 2 21.27 -46.85 -35.97
CA ILE A 2 21.87 -45.51 -35.84
C ILE A 2 21.01 -44.75 -34.82
N SER A 3 21.70 -44.18 -33.84
CA SER A 3 21.23 -43.79 -32.53
C SER A 3 20.19 -42.66 -32.52
N SER A 4 19.11 -42.88 -31.75
CA SER A 4 18.03 -41.96 -31.38
C SER A 4 18.47 -40.57 -30.88
N ARG A 5 19.75 -40.38 -30.58
CA ARG A 5 20.30 -39.10 -30.10
C ARG A 5 20.51 -38.07 -31.21
N TYR A 6 20.84 -38.49 -32.43
CA TYR A 6 21.05 -37.56 -33.55
C TYR A 6 19.74 -36.94 -34.05
N MET A 7 18.63 -37.69 -33.99
CA MET A 7 17.33 -37.22 -34.45
C MET A 7 16.74 -36.15 -33.51
N ARG A 8 16.98 -36.26 -32.19
CA ARG A 8 16.59 -35.23 -31.21
C ARG A 8 17.45 -33.97 -31.31
N PHE A 9 18.72 -34.10 -31.67
CA PHE A 9 19.60 -32.94 -31.88
C PHE A 9 19.15 -32.11 -33.09
N ILE A 10 18.79 -32.77 -34.20
CA ILE A 10 18.30 -32.10 -35.42
C ILE A 10 16.91 -31.47 -35.20
N LEU A 11 16.02 -32.14 -34.44
CA LEU A 11 14.68 -31.63 -34.14
C LEU A 11 14.66 -30.37 -33.26
N LEU A 12 15.74 -30.08 -32.52
CA LEU A 12 15.82 -28.90 -31.64
C LEU A 12 16.70 -27.79 -32.22
N THR A 13 17.72 -28.12 -33.01
CA THR A 13 18.64 -27.11 -33.55
C THR A 13 18.09 -26.40 -34.80
N VAL A 14 17.34 -27.11 -35.64
CA VAL A 14 16.77 -26.52 -36.87
C VAL A 14 15.70 -25.46 -36.57
N PRO A 15 14.74 -25.66 -35.65
CA PRO A 15 13.78 -24.62 -35.26
C PRO A 15 14.46 -23.42 -34.58
N PHE A 16 15.49 -23.67 -33.77
CA PHE A 16 16.24 -22.62 -33.07
C PHE A 16 17.03 -21.74 -34.05
N LEU A 17 17.69 -22.35 -35.04
CA LEU A 17 18.41 -21.60 -36.08
C LEU A 17 17.44 -20.82 -37.00
N LEU A 18 16.26 -21.38 -37.29
CA LEU A 18 15.20 -20.66 -38.01
C LEU A 18 14.66 -19.48 -37.20
N LEU A 19 14.47 -19.63 -35.89
CA LEU A 19 14.06 -18.55 -35.00
C LEU A 19 15.11 -17.43 -34.95
N VAL A 20 16.39 -17.78 -34.80
CA VAL A 20 17.50 -16.80 -34.81
C VAL A 20 17.60 -16.09 -36.16
N PHE A 21 17.41 -16.81 -37.27
CA PHE A 21 17.40 -16.24 -38.61
C PHE A 21 16.22 -15.27 -38.80
N LEU A 22 15.01 -15.65 -38.38
CA LEU A 22 13.81 -14.79 -38.44
C LEU A 22 13.95 -13.54 -37.56
N VAL A 23 14.56 -13.65 -36.37
CA VAL A 23 14.86 -12.51 -35.49
C VAL A 23 15.92 -11.60 -36.12
N SER A 24 16.94 -12.15 -36.78
CA SER A 24 17.96 -11.35 -37.47
C SER A 24 17.44 -10.60 -38.70
N GLN A 25 16.41 -11.13 -39.37
CA GLN A 25 15.78 -10.52 -40.55
C GLN A 25 14.77 -9.42 -40.17
N ASN A 26 14.19 -9.48 -38.96
CA ASN A 26 13.18 -8.54 -38.46
C ASN A 26 13.70 -7.66 -37.31
N TRP A 27 15.02 -7.45 -37.23
CA TRP A 27 15.65 -6.68 -36.15
C TRP A 27 15.13 -5.24 -36.05
N ASP A 28 14.68 -4.66 -37.16
CA ASP A 28 14.13 -3.30 -37.24
C ASP A 28 12.68 -3.17 -36.72
N VAL A 29 12.02 -4.27 -36.35
CA VAL A 29 10.62 -4.31 -35.86
C VAL A 29 10.54 -4.47 -34.34
N ILE A 30 11.67 -4.62 -33.65
CA ILE A 30 11.73 -4.72 -32.18
C ILE A 30 11.87 -3.31 -31.59
N PRO A 31 10.97 -2.86 -30.67
CA PRO A 31 11.11 -1.56 -30.01
C PRO A 31 12.42 -1.51 -29.22
N GLN A 32 13.29 -0.57 -29.57
CA GLN A 32 14.52 -0.31 -28.80
C GLN A 32 14.14 0.31 -27.44
N PRO A 33 14.77 -0.12 -26.33
CA PRO A 33 14.61 0.58 -25.06
C PRO A 33 15.23 1.98 -25.20
N PHE A 34 14.47 3.00 -24.78
CA PHE A 34 14.81 4.41 -24.89
C PHE A 34 16.25 4.70 -24.40
N GLY A 35 17.11 5.06 -25.35
CA GLY A 35 18.42 5.64 -25.07
C GLY A 35 18.29 7.08 -24.58
N HIS A 36 19.17 7.47 -23.66
CA HIS A 36 19.29 8.82 -23.13
C HIS A 36 19.36 9.88 -24.25
N SER A 37 18.35 10.72 -24.33
CA SER A 37 18.38 11.93 -25.17
C SER A 37 18.76 13.13 -24.29
N LYS A 38 19.88 13.78 -24.65
CA LYS A 38 20.21 15.15 -24.20
C LYS A 38 19.13 16.12 -24.70
N PRO A 39 18.82 17.19 -23.94
CA PRO A 39 17.89 18.21 -24.38
C PRO A 39 18.60 19.24 -25.27
N ASP A 40 18.13 19.39 -26.50
CA ASP A 40 18.31 20.61 -27.30
C ASP A 40 17.02 20.85 -28.09
N ALA A 41 16.20 21.77 -27.59
CA ALA A 41 15.20 22.46 -28.40
C ALA A 41 14.93 23.83 -27.75
N LEU A 42 15.56 24.84 -28.37
CA LEU A 42 15.41 26.26 -28.11
C LEU A 42 14.13 26.74 -28.82
N LEU A 43 13.16 27.23 -28.05
CA LEU A 43 12.13 28.17 -28.54
C LEU A 43 12.03 29.32 -27.55
N GLY A 44 12.29 30.51 -28.06
CA GLY A 44 12.44 31.73 -27.27
C GLY A 44 11.17 32.53 -27.05
N LEU A 45 11.43 33.70 -26.46
CA LEU A 45 10.56 34.83 -26.07
C LEU A 45 10.02 34.63 -24.64
N SER A 46 10.26 35.50 -23.66
CA SER A 46 10.71 36.90 -23.66
C SER A 46 11.18 37.27 -22.25
N GLU A 47 12.05 38.28 -22.17
CA GLU A 47 12.54 38.91 -20.94
C GLU A 47 11.38 39.41 -20.06
N ASP A 48 11.48 39.23 -18.73
CA ASP A 48 11.32 40.34 -17.78
C ASP A 48 11.68 39.99 -16.32
N HIS A 49 12.68 40.74 -15.84
CA HIS A 49 12.86 41.33 -14.51
C HIS A 49 12.97 40.46 -13.23
N ALA A 50 14.18 40.54 -12.66
CA ALA A 50 14.61 40.12 -11.34
C ALA A 50 13.88 40.85 -10.18
N PRO A 51 13.87 40.28 -8.96
CA PRO A 51 13.16 40.81 -7.80
C PRO A 51 13.95 41.94 -7.10
N PRO A 52 13.29 42.91 -6.44
CA PRO A 52 14.01 43.85 -5.59
C PRO A 52 14.29 43.26 -4.20
N PRO A 53 15.37 43.71 -3.53
CA PRO A 53 15.78 43.22 -2.21
C PRO A 53 15.30 44.10 -1.05
N SER A 54 15.29 43.48 0.13
CA SER A 54 15.69 43.99 1.45
C SER A 54 15.39 45.44 1.87
N GLY A 55 14.57 45.57 2.92
CA GLY A 55 15.05 46.01 4.25
C GLY A 55 15.36 47.49 4.55
N ALA A 56 14.73 47.94 5.65
CA ALA A 56 15.06 49.07 6.54
C ALA A 56 14.58 50.49 6.18
N ASN A 57 13.62 51.03 6.96
CA ASN A 57 13.92 52.05 7.98
C ASN A 57 12.72 52.45 8.87
N ASN A 58 13.00 52.46 10.17
CA ASN A 58 12.49 53.28 11.29
C ASN A 58 11.28 54.22 11.10
N SER A 59 10.35 54.16 12.06
CA SER A 59 10.20 55.24 13.07
C SER A 59 9.17 54.92 14.17
N ASN A 60 9.66 54.98 15.41
CA ASN A 60 9.08 55.53 16.64
C ASN A 60 7.54 55.55 16.81
N ASN A 61 7.05 54.89 17.87
CA ASN A 61 6.72 55.67 19.06
C ASN A 61 6.65 54.84 20.34
N SER A 62 7.31 55.38 21.35
CA SER A 62 7.31 54.99 22.74
C SER A 62 5.92 55.14 23.36
N ASN A 63 5.54 54.23 24.26
CA ASN A 63 5.19 54.64 25.61
C ASN A 63 5.36 53.50 26.62
N ASN A 64 5.97 53.92 27.71
CA ASN A 64 6.56 53.20 28.82
C ASN A 64 5.52 53.07 29.95
N LEU A 65 5.51 51.96 30.69
CA LEU A 65 5.13 51.84 32.11
C LEU A 65 5.32 50.35 32.51
N GLN A 66 6.51 49.94 32.95
CA GLN A 66 7.01 49.87 34.34
C GLN A 66 6.29 48.86 35.26
N THR A 67 7.04 47.79 35.61
CA THR A 67 7.28 47.20 36.97
C THR A 67 6.08 46.67 37.77
N GLU A 68 6.08 45.53 38.47
CA GLU A 68 7.10 44.67 39.11
C GLU A 68 6.49 43.27 39.44
N PRO A 69 7.28 42.27 39.90
CA PRO A 69 6.91 40.87 40.04
C PRO A 69 6.43 40.51 41.46
N THR A 70 5.66 39.43 41.62
CA THR A 70 5.48 38.78 42.94
C THR A 70 5.20 37.29 42.80
N THR A 71 6.10 36.50 43.37
CA THR A 71 5.97 35.07 43.70
C THR A 71 5.10 34.88 44.95
N LEU A 72 4.30 33.81 45.03
CA LEU A 72 4.13 32.94 46.22
C LEU A 72 3.05 31.84 46.03
N ALA A 73 3.53 30.59 46.16
CA ALA A 73 3.00 29.41 46.85
C ALA A 73 1.48 29.04 46.88
N THR A 74 1.24 27.80 46.43
CA THR A 74 0.49 26.69 47.08
C THR A 74 -0.99 26.89 47.47
N THR A 75 -1.88 26.10 46.86
CA THR A 75 -2.85 25.22 47.57
C THR A 75 -3.62 24.33 46.58
N LEU A 76 -3.64 23.02 46.85
CA LEU A 76 -4.59 22.06 46.27
C LEU A 76 -5.94 22.17 47.00
N PRO A 77 -7.05 21.91 46.29
CA PRO A 77 -8.17 21.22 46.91
C PRO A 77 -8.53 19.93 46.16
N ALA A 78 -8.79 18.90 46.97
CA ALA A 78 -9.32 17.61 46.58
C ALA A 78 -10.86 17.66 46.42
N THR A 79 -11.39 16.62 45.75
CA THR A 79 -12.78 16.11 45.70
C THR A 79 -13.78 16.66 44.65
N LEU A 80 -13.84 15.95 43.50
CA LEU A 80 -14.97 15.25 42.81
C LEU A 80 -16.27 16.02 42.45
N PRO A 81 -16.86 15.77 41.25
CA PRO A 81 -17.52 14.49 40.96
C PRO A 81 -17.22 13.84 39.60
N THR A 82 -17.19 12.51 39.65
CA THR A 82 -17.25 11.56 38.54
C THR A 82 -18.52 11.76 37.73
N THR A 83 -18.39 12.24 36.50
CA THR A 83 -19.37 11.98 35.44
C THR A 83 -18.62 11.35 34.28
N LEU A 84 -18.75 10.03 34.15
CA LEU A 84 -18.44 9.34 32.90
C LEU A 84 -19.31 9.96 31.81
N PRO A 85 -18.75 10.57 30.74
CA PRO A 85 -19.57 10.88 29.60
C PRO A 85 -19.98 9.56 28.96
N ASN A 86 -21.30 9.35 28.85
CA ASN A 86 -21.91 8.37 27.98
C ASN A 86 -21.26 8.50 26.58
N SER A 87 -20.30 7.63 26.27
CA SER A 87 -19.75 7.52 24.93
C SER A 87 -20.75 6.75 24.08
N ASN A 88 -21.65 7.48 23.43
CA ASN A 88 -22.23 7.00 22.20
C ASN A 88 -21.06 6.80 21.22
N PRO A 89 -20.79 5.61 20.68
CA PRO A 89 -19.62 5.37 19.83
C PRO A 89 -19.70 6.07 18.46
N ASP A 90 -20.80 6.76 18.15
CA ASP A 90 -21.12 7.25 16.81
C ASP A 90 -20.70 8.69 16.49
N THR A 91 -19.96 9.40 17.35
CA THR A 91 -19.52 10.77 17.01
C THR A 91 -18.10 11.08 17.48
N VAL A 92 -17.12 10.28 17.08
CA VAL A 92 -15.77 10.83 16.89
C VAL A 92 -15.81 11.54 15.54
N ASN A 93 -15.61 12.86 15.53
CA ASN A 93 -15.51 13.64 14.30
C ASN A 93 -14.18 13.31 13.61
N THR A 94 -14.13 12.19 12.90
CA THR A 94 -12.97 11.74 12.11
C THR A 94 -12.98 12.41 10.74
N ALA A 95 -11.81 12.53 10.10
CA ALA A 95 -11.70 13.12 8.76
C ALA A 95 -12.53 12.38 7.72
N ILE A 96 -12.65 11.06 7.87
CA ILE A 96 -13.59 10.22 7.12
C ILE A 96 -14.48 9.51 8.13
N ALA A 97 -15.80 9.74 8.06
CA ALA A 97 -16.75 9.21 9.02
C ALA A 97 -16.57 7.70 9.22
N GLY A 98 -16.26 7.28 10.45
CA GLY A 98 -16.09 5.88 10.89
C GLY A 98 -14.74 5.22 10.56
N ILE A 99 -13.84 5.89 9.85
CA ILE A 99 -12.44 5.48 9.69
C ILE A 99 -11.61 6.28 10.71
N THR A 100 -10.74 5.62 11.47
CA THR A 100 -9.95 6.29 12.51
C THR A 100 -8.90 7.22 11.89
N ASP A 101 -8.63 8.36 12.53
CA ASP A 101 -7.61 9.33 12.09
C ASP A 101 -6.19 8.85 12.45
N LYS A 102 -5.82 7.67 11.95
CA LYS A 102 -4.52 7.03 12.11
C LYS A 102 -3.91 6.76 10.74
N VAL A 103 -2.63 7.07 10.61
CA VAL A 103 -1.81 6.62 9.48
C VAL A 103 -0.72 5.67 9.99
N TRP A 104 -0.70 4.47 9.42
CA TRP A 104 0.21 3.40 9.78
C TRP A 104 1.26 3.22 8.69
N HIS A 105 2.51 3.11 9.13
CA HIS A 105 3.62 2.63 8.33
C HIS A 105 4.28 1.44 9.02
N SER A 106 5.04 0.64 8.27
CA SER A 106 6.00 -0.27 8.87
C SER A 106 7.38 -0.17 8.25
N SER A 107 8.40 -0.37 9.06
CA SER A 107 9.80 -0.42 8.66
C SER A 107 10.49 -1.65 9.22
N LYS A 108 11.65 -2.00 8.68
CA LYS A 108 12.49 -3.06 9.25
C LYS A 108 13.02 -2.67 10.63
N THR A 109 13.50 -1.43 10.75
CA THR A 109 14.09 -0.88 11.98
C THR A 109 13.53 0.53 12.26
N PRO A 110 13.72 1.07 13.48
CA PRO A 110 13.27 2.43 13.80
C PRO A 110 13.97 3.53 12.97
N GLU A 111 15.15 3.24 12.41
CA GLU A 111 15.93 4.19 11.62
C GLU A 111 15.38 4.30 10.20
N LEU A 112 14.91 5.49 9.85
CA LEU A 112 14.37 5.80 8.53
C LEU A 112 15.40 6.58 7.69
N SER A 113 15.38 6.38 6.39
CA SER A 113 16.15 7.22 5.46
C SER A 113 15.60 8.65 5.42
N ALA A 114 16.37 9.58 4.85
CA ALA A 114 15.91 10.95 4.63
C ALA A 114 14.66 10.99 3.74
N ASP A 115 14.63 10.18 2.67
CA ASP A 115 13.49 10.09 1.77
C ASP A 115 12.25 9.53 2.49
N GLN A 116 12.39 8.43 3.24
CA GLN A 116 11.29 7.85 4.04
C GLN A 116 10.74 8.84 5.05
N THR A 117 11.62 9.58 5.72
CA THR A 117 11.22 10.64 6.65
C THR A 117 10.46 11.75 5.93
N SER A 118 10.91 12.15 4.74
CA SER A 118 10.25 13.16 3.92
C SER A 118 8.85 12.72 3.47
N TRP A 119 8.72 11.49 2.97
CA TRP A 119 7.45 10.91 2.54
C TRP A 119 6.47 10.79 3.70
N ILE A 120 6.88 10.27 4.87
CA ILE A 120 6.04 10.25 6.07
C ILE A 120 5.62 11.67 6.48
N ASN A 121 6.54 12.64 6.48
CA ASN A 121 6.24 14.01 6.87
C ASN A 121 5.14 14.65 5.99
N SER A 122 5.02 14.26 4.72
CA SER A 122 3.93 14.74 3.87
C SER A 122 2.55 14.40 4.44
N TRP A 123 2.38 13.22 5.04
CA TRP A 123 1.15 12.82 5.73
C TRP A 123 0.89 13.66 6.97
N LEU A 124 1.92 13.88 7.80
CA LEU A 124 1.81 14.61 9.06
C LEU A 124 1.49 16.09 8.85
N LEU A 125 2.11 16.70 7.84
CA LEU A 125 1.89 18.10 7.51
C LEU A 125 0.48 18.36 6.96
N LYS A 126 -0.05 17.44 6.14
CA LYS A 126 -1.40 17.55 5.58
C LYS A 126 -2.49 17.15 6.56
N ASN A 127 -2.17 16.31 7.54
CA ASN A 127 -3.13 15.77 8.50
C ASN A 127 -2.61 15.97 9.94
N PRO A 128 -2.48 17.21 10.44
CA PRO A 128 -1.81 17.50 11.72
C PRO A 128 -2.52 16.93 12.94
N ALA A 129 -3.80 16.56 12.82
CA ALA A 129 -4.56 15.90 13.88
C ALA A 129 -4.42 14.37 13.88
N PHE A 130 -3.83 13.78 12.82
CA PHE A 130 -3.72 12.33 12.71
C PHE A 130 -2.65 11.80 13.65
N ARG A 131 -2.96 10.65 14.25
CA ARG A 131 -1.94 9.88 14.94
C ARG A 131 -1.13 9.09 13.91
N HIS A 132 0.18 9.28 13.93
CA HIS A 132 1.09 8.45 13.16
C HIS A 132 1.63 7.30 14.01
N GLU A 133 1.64 6.11 13.42
CA GLU A 133 2.11 4.89 14.06
C GLU A 133 3.10 4.18 13.13
N LEU A 134 4.27 3.82 13.67
CA LEU A 134 5.29 3.09 12.96
C LEU A 134 5.53 1.74 13.65
N LEU A 135 5.23 0.65 12.96
CA LEU A 135 5.61 -0.69 13.42
C LEU A 135 6.97 -1.08 12.84
N THR A 136 7.80 -1.70 13.66
CA THR A 136 9.02 -2.36 13.21
C THR A 136 8.85 -3.87 13.14
N ASP A 137 9.72 -4.57 12.40
CA ASP A 137 9.78 -6.04 12.38
C ASP A 137 9.81 -6.65 13.80
N GLY A 138 10.54 -6.01 14.73
CA GLY A 138 10.64 -6.44 16.14
C GLY A 138 9.35 -6.27 16.94
N SER A 139 8.47 -5.37 16.53
CA SER A 139 7.19 -5.10 17.20
C SER A 139 5.98 -5.76 16.51
N ALA A 140 6.10 -6.10 15.23
CA ALA A 140 5.00 -6.57 14.40
C ALA A 140 4.38 -7.88 14.91
N LEU A 141 5.21 -8.86 15.29
CA LEU A 141 4.70 -10.12 15.86
C LEU A 141 3.99 -9.90 17.20
N THR A 142 4.52 -9.03 18.05
CA THR A 142 3.90 -8.67 19.33
C THR A 142 2.55 -8.00 19.11
N PHE A 143 2.44 -7.09 18.13
CA PHE A 143 1.17 -6.50 17.73
C PHE A 143 0.17 -7.58 17.31
N VAL A 144 0.55 -8.46 16.38
CA VAL A 144 -0.34 -9.52 15.88
C VAL A 144 -0.80 -10.46 17.00
N ARG A 145 0.12 -10.93 17.85
CA ARG A 145 -0.23 -11.76 19.02
C ARG A 145 -1.19 -11.05 19.98
N THR A 146 -0.96 -9.76 20.24
CA THR A 146 -1.78 -8.97 21.15
C THR A 146 -3.20 -8.77 20.61
N ARG A 147 -3.34 -8.51 19.31
CA ARG A 147 -4.63 -8.20 18.69
C ARG A 147 -5.46 -9.43 18.32
N TYR A 148 -4.80 -10.51 17.94
CA TYR A 148 -5.47 -11.69 17.37
C TYR A 148 -5.33 -12.96 18.21
N GLY A 149 -4.45 -13.00 19.21
CA GLY A 149 -4.18 -14.24 19.97
C GLY A 149 -5.38 -14.86 20.66
N ALA A 150 -6.34 -14.05 21.10
CA ALA A 150 -7.54 -14.54 21.77
C ALA A 150 -8.66 -15.00 20.82
N THR A 151 -8.74 -14.42 19.61
CA THR A 151 -9.91 -14.56 18.72
C THR A 151 -9.59 -15.25 17.40
N ARG A 152 -8.35 -15.15 16.92
CA ARG A 152 -7.88 -15.65 15.63
C ARG A 152 -6.47 -16.25 15.76
N PRO A 153 -6.32 -17.36 16.51
CA PRO A 153 -5.01 -18.03 16.66
C PRO A 153 -4.46 -18.53 15.32
N ASP A 154 -5.33 -18.77 14.32
CA ASP A 154 -4.96 -19.11 12.95
C ASP A 154 -4.20 -17.99 12.25
N ILE A 155 -4.57 -16.73 12.46
CA ILE A 155 -3.83 -15.55 11.95
C ILE A 155 -2.45 -15.50 12.60
N VAL A 156 -2.38 -15.65 13.92
CA VAL A 156 -1.13 -15.59 14.67
C VAL A 156 -0.17 -16.67 14.21
N GLU A 157 -0.67 -17.91 14.08
CA GLU A 157 0.13 -19.03 13.59
C GLU A 157 0.73 -18.76 12.20
N VAL A 158 -0.11 -18.35 11.24
CA VAL A 158 0.36 -18.09 9.87
C VAL A 158 1.36 -16.95 9.85
N TYR A 159 1.05 -15.82 10.49
CA TYR A 159 1.92 -14.65 10.49
C TYR A 159 3.28 -14.93 11.16
N GLU A 160 3.28 -15.66 12.26
CA GLU A 160 4.48 -16.02 13.00
C GLU A 160 5.40 -16.95 12.21
N LYS A 161 4.82 -17.94 11.53
CA LYS A 161 5.57 -18.95 10.78
C LYS A 161 6.01 -18.48 9.40
N LEU A 162 5.31 -17.54 8.77
CA LEU A 162 5.55 -17.14 7.39
C LEU A 162 7.00 -16.64 7.17
N PRO A 163 7.85 -17.38 6.42
CA PRO A 163 9.28 -17.06 6.33
C PRO A 163 9.61 -16.04 5.25
N ILE A 164 8.67 -15.78 4.32
CA ILE A 164 8.90 -14.93 3.14
C ILE A 164 8.58 -13.47 3.52
N PRO A 165 9.58 -12.55 3.57
CA PRO A 165 9.39 -11.20 4.10
C PRO A 165 8.31 -10.38 3.39
N ILE A 166 8.26 -10.43 2.06
CA ILE A 166 7.26 -9.67 1.29
C ILE A 166 5.83 -10.13 1.60
N LEU A 167 5.60 -11.44 1.68
CA LEU A 167 4.28 -11.98 2.01
C LEU A 167 3.87 -11.59 3.43
N ARG A 168 4.84 -11.56 4.35
CA ARG A 168 4.61 -11.14 5.73
C ARG A 168 4.30 -9.65 5.84
N ALA A 169 4.97 -8.79 5.07
CA ALA A 169 4.70 -7.36 5.03
C ALA A 169 3.29 -7.05 4.47
N ASP A 170 2.90 -7.73 3.39
CA ASP A 170 1.56 -7.64 2.82
C ASP A 170 0.46 -8.11 3.79
N LEU A 171 0.69 -9.20 4.53
CA LEU A 171 -0.29 -9.63 5.53
C LEU A 171 -0.35 -8.65 6.72
N LEU A 172 0.80 -8.11 7.16
CA LEU A 172 0.87 -7.20 8.29
C LEU A 172 -0.01 -5.95 8.08
N ARG A 173 0.05 -5.33 6.89
CA ARG A 173 -0.73 -4.11 6.61
C ARG A 173 -2.24 -4.33 6.74
N TYR A 174 -2.75 -5.46 6.25
CA TYR A 174 -4.16 -5.80 6.41
C TYR A 174 -4.50 -6.04 7.89
N LEU A 175 -3.64 -6.75 8.62
CA LEU A 175 -3.87 -7.04 10.04
C LEU A 175 -3.84 -5.79 10.92
N ILE A 176 -3.02 -4.81 10.61
CA ILE A 176 -2.97 -3.55 11.35
C ILE A 176 -4.28 -2.79 11.19
N VAL A 177 -4.68 -2.53 9.94
CA VAL A 177 -5.88 -1.74 9.66
C VAL A 177 -7.15 -2.50 10.06
N LEU A 178 -7.18 -3.84 9.95
CA LEU A 178 -8.33 -4.62 10.42
C LEU A 178 -8.54 -4.49 11.93
N ALA A 179 -7.46 -4.46 12.72
CA ALA A 179 -7.54 -4.36 14.17
C ALA A 179 -7.90 -2.93 14.64
N GLU A 180 -7.32 -1.91 14.02
CA GLU A 180 -7.30 -0.54 14.55
C GLU A 180 -8.01 0.50 13.67
N GLY A 181 -8.39 0.11 12.45
CA GLY A 181 -8.84 1.02 11.41
C GLY A 181 -7.75 1.99 10.97
N GLY A 182 -8.18 2.94 10.15
CA GLY A 182 -7.35 4.04 9.67
C GLY A 182 -6.77 3.74 8.30
N ILE A 183 -5.60 4.32 8.05
CA ILE A 183 -4.94 4.30 6.74
C ILE A 183 -3.66 3.49 6.86
N TRP A 184 -3.49 2.53 5.95
CA TRP A 184 -2.17 1.99 5.66
C TRP A 184 -1.49 2.83 4.60
N SER A 185 -0.19 3.07 4.76
CA SER A 185 0.68 3.64 3.73
C SER A 185 2.03 2.93 3.75
N ASP A 186 2.52 2.50 2.58
CA ASP A 186 3.90 2.08 2.43
C ASP A 186 4.85 3.28 2.68
N LEU A 187 6.11 3.00 3.04
CA LEU A 187 7.07 4.04 3.44
C LEU A 187 7.43 4.99 2.30
N ASP A 188 7.29 4.55 1.06
CA ASP A 188 7.58 5.27 -0.17
C ASP A 188 6.32 5.84 -0.83
N VAL A 189 5.41 6.36 -0.01
CA VAL A 189 4.18 7.02 -0.44
C VAL A 189 4.11 8.43 0.13
N THR A 190 3.97 9.41 -0.77
CA THR A 190 3.63 10.79 -0.40
C THR A 190 2.12 10.95 -0.30
N CYS A 191 1.67 11.70 0.71
CA CYS A 191 0.34 12.27 0.77
C CYS A 191 0.32 13.57 -0.04
N ASP A 192 -0.48 13.64 -1.09
CA ASP A 192 -0.61 14.82 -1.96
C ASP A 192 -1.81 15.68 -1.57
N THR A 193 -2.86 15.06 -1.03
CA THR A 193 -4.10 15.72 -0.59
C THR A 193 -4.49 15.26 0.81
N GLU A 194 -4.95 16.19 1.65
CA GLU A 194 -5.44 15.88 3.01
C GLU A 194 -6.57 14.86 2.99
N VAL A 195 -6.59 13.96 3.99
CA VAL A 195 -7.52 12.83 4.05
C VAL A 195 -8.97 13.28 4.14
N ALA A 196 -9.23 14.42 4.80
CA ALA A 196 -10.57 15.00 4.89
C ALA A 196 -11.18 15.36 3.52
N ALA A 197 -10.35 15.53 2.49
CA ALA A 197 -10.77 15.84 1.14
C ALA A 197 -10.85 14.60 0.21
N TRP A 198 -10.52 13.41 0.70
CA TRP A 198 -10.54 12.19 -0.13
C TRP A 198 -11.95 11.79 -0.55
N VAL A 199 -12.93 11.94 0.35
CA VAL A 199 -14.31 11.53 0.10
C VAL A 199 -15.12 12.70 -0.45
N PRO A 200 -15.71 12.58 -1.65
CA PRO A 200 -16.60 13.60 -2.20
C PRO A 200 -17.81 13.89 -1.31
N PRO A 201 -18.34 15.14 -1.30
CA PRO A 201 -19.47 15.53 -0.46
C PRO A 201 -20.71 14.62 -0.57
N GLU A 202 -20.99 14.09 -1.75
CA GLU A 202 -22.11 13.17 -2.01
C GLU A 202 -22.01 11.84 -1.25
N TYR A 203 -20.83 11.45 -0.79
CA TYR A 203 -20.61 10.24 -0.01
C TYR A 203 -20.31 10.49 1.48
N HIS A 204 -20.34 11.74 1.96
CA HIS A 204 -20.07 12.04 3.38
C HIS A 204 -21.04 11.36 4.34
N ALA A 205 -22.30 11.14 3.91
CA ALA A 205 -23.31 10.43 4.68
C ALA A 205 -23.34 8.92 4.40
N SER A 206 -22.50 8.42 3.50
CA SER A 206 -22.47 7.01 3.11
C SER A 206 -21.73 6.14 4.12
N ASN A 207 -22.18 4.90 4.26
CA ASN A 207 -21.47 3.90 5.06
C ASN A 207 -20.31 3.29 4.24
N ILE A 208 -19.16 3.96 4.21
CA ILE A 208 -17.91 3.49 3.57
C ILE A 208 -17.12 2.57 4.50
N ASP A 209 -17.17 1.25 4.28
CA ASP A 209 -16.41 0.28 5.08
C ASP A 209 -14.90 0.33 4.77
N MET A 210 -14.55 0.55 3.50
CA MET A 210 -13.17 0.56 3.02
C MET A 210 -13.00 1.48 1.80
N ILE A 211 -11.82 2.06 1.67
CA ILE A 211 -11.37 2.88 0.53
C ILE A 211 -10.16 2.21 -0.11
N VAL A 212 -10.22 2.02 -1.42
CA VAL A 212 -9.13 1.46 -2.24
C VAL A 212 -8.95 2.30 -3.49
N GLY A 213 -7.79 2.22 -4.14
CA GLY A 213 -7.55 2.88 -5.42
C GLY A 213 -7.11 1.91 -6.50
N LEU A 214 -7.39 2.25 -7.76
CA LEU A 214 -6.94 1.48 -8.92
C LEU A 214 -5.43 1.66 -9.13
N GLU A 215 -4.68 0.56 -9.06
CA GLU A 215 -3.27 0.56 -9.46
C GLU A 215 -3.14 0.38 -10.96
N PHE A 216 -3.82 -0.65 -11.47
CA PHE A 216 -3.96 -0.90 -12.90
C PHE A 216 -5.44 -0.89 -13.27
N ASP A 217 -5.80 0.03 -14.16
CA ASP A 217 -7.16 0.18 -14.67
C ASP A 217 -7.27 -0.43 -16.07
N PHE A 218 -7.95 -1.58 -16.17
CA PHE A 218 -8.11 -2.31 -17.42
C PHE A 218 -9.58 -2.65 -17.67
N GLY A 219 -9.97 -2.58 -18.95
CA GLY A 219 -11.32 -2.95 -19.36
C GLY A 219 -11.61 -4.45 -19.20
N TRP A 220 -12.89 -4.74 -18.99
CA TRP A 220 -13.43 -6.10 -18.94
C TRP A 220 -13.05 -6.91 -20.20
N ARG A 221 -12.62 -8.17 -20.01
CA ARG A 221 -12.00 -9.00 -21.08
C ARG A 221 -12.88 -10.12 -21.63
N GLY A 222 -14.11 -10.26 -21.16
CA GLY A 222 -15.00 -11.33 -21.61
C GLY A 222 -15.62 -12.12 -20.47
N GLU A 223 -16.54 -13.01 -20.82
CA GLU A 223 -17.06 -13.97 -19.86
C GLU A 223 -15.98 -14.99 -19.50
N ASN A 224 -15.99 -15.47 -18.24
CA ASN A 224 -15.04 -16.44 -17.72
C ASN A 224 -13.56 -16.01 -17.76
N THR A 225 -13.30 -14.71 -17.93
CA THR A 225 -11.97 -14.14 -17.69
C THR A 225 -11.89 -13.61 -16.27
N GLU A 226 -10.74 -13.76 -15.63
CA GLU A 226 -10.47 -13.06 -14.38
C GLU A 226 -10.54 -11.54 -14.60
N VAL A 227 -10.95 -10.82 -13.55
CA VAL A 227 -10.91 -9.35 -13.49
C VAL A 227 -9.55 -8.86 -13.97
N ALA A 228 -9.54 -7.90 -14.88
CA ALA A 228 -8.32 -7.41 -15.49
C ALA A 228 -7.62 -6.37 -14.60
N SER A 229 -8.41 -5.49 -13.98
CA SER A 229 -7.94 -4.44 -13.10
C SER A 229 -7.42 -4.97 -11.76
N GLN A 230 -6.71 -4.10 -11.06
CA GLN A 230 -6.14 -4.41 -9.75
C GLN A 230 -6.16 -3.15 -8.88
N PHE A 231 -6.66 -3.30 -7.65
CA PHE A 231 -6.51 -2.27 -6.62
C PHE A 231 -5.10 -2.28 -6.06
N CYS A 232 -4.57 -1.13 -5.67
CA CYS A 232 -3.34 -1.09 -4.91
C CYS A 232 -3.56 -1.57 -3.46
N ASN A 233 -2.51 -2.16 -2.89
CA ASN A 233 -2.45 -2.51 -1.47
C ASN A 233 -1.30 -1.80 -0.73
N TRP A 234 -0.58 -0.89 -1.41
CA TRP A 234 0.47 -0.06 -0.83
C TRP A 234 -0.12 1.19 -0.13
N VAL A 235 -1.40 1.49 -0.35
CA VAL A 235 -2.20 2.45 0.43
C VAL A 235 -3.68 2.05 0.39
N PHE A 236 -4.37 2.12 1.52
CA PHE A 236 -5.82 1.94 1.62
C PHE A 236 -6.32 2.43 2.98
N ALA A 237 -7.62 2.66 3.10
CA ALA A 237 -8.24 3.05 4.37
C ALA A 237 -9.39 2.11 4.72
N ALA A 238 -9.58 1.78 5.99
CA ALA A 238 -10.76 1.01 6.39
C ALA A 238 -11.21 1.33 7.82
N ARG A 239 -12.46 0.99 8.12
CA ARG A 239 -12.97 0.99 9.49
C ARG A 239 -12.26 -0.08 10.33
N PRO A 240 -12.11 0.11 11.64
CA PRO A 240 -11.76 -0.99 12.53
C PRO A 240 -12.79 -2.11 12.41
N ALA A 241 -12.33 -3.36 12.37
CA ALA A 241 -13.14 -4.55 12.11
C ALA A 241 -13.91 -4.52 10.77
N SER A 242 -13.35 -3.83 9.75
CA SER A 242 -13.92 -3.79 8.39
C SER A 242 -14.23 -5.20 7.87
N ARG A 243 -15.46 -5.37 7.38
CA ARG A 243 -15.95 -6.59 6.73
C ARG A 243 -15.13 -6.92 5.49
N ASN A 244 -14.89 -5.91 4.65
CA ASN A 244 -14.13 -6.05 3.42
C ASN A 244 -12.70 -6.50 3.71
N LEU A 245 -12.04 -5.87 4.69
CA LEU A 245 -10.68 -6.21 5.06
C LEU A 245 -10.57 -7.56 5.78
N ALA A 246 -11.58 -7.95 6.56
CA ALA A 246 -11.66 -9.29 7.15
C ALA A 246 -11.69 -10.39 6.07
N ALA A 247 -12.49 -10.19 5.01
CA ALA A 247 -12.54 -11.13 3.88
C ALA A 247 -11.19 -11.26 3.16
N VAL A 248 -10.45 -10.15 3.01
CA VAL A 248 -9.08 -10.17 2.46
C VAL A 248 -8.15 -10.98 3.34
N VAL A 249 -8.15 -10.74 4.66
CA VAL A 249 -7.30 -11.47 5.61
C VAL A 249 -7.62 -12.97 5.60
N ASP A 250 -8.89 -13.34 5.58
CA ASP A 250 -9.32 -14.74 5.52
C ASP A 250 -8.87 -15.42 4.22
N ALA A 251 -9.00 -14.73 3.07
CA ALA A 251 -8.53 -15.23 1.78
C ALA A 251 -7.01 -15.45 1.79
N VAL A 252 -6.23 -14.52 2.34
CA VAL A 252 -4.77 -14.62 2.44
C VAL A 252 -4.35 -15.79 3.33
N VAL A 253 -4.92 -15.90 4.54
CA VAL A 253 -4.63 -16.99 5.48
C VAL A 253 -4.97 -18.34 4.85
N ALA A 254 -6.12 -18.45 4.19
CA ALA A 254 -6.53 -19.66 3.49
C ALA A 254 -5.55 -20.00 2.35
N LYS A 255 -5.15 -19.02 1.53
CA LYS A 255 -4.24 -19.21 0.40
C LYS A 255 -2.86 -19.69 0.86
N LEU A 256 -2.30 -19.11 1.91
CA LEU A 256 -1.02 -19.55 2.47
C LEU A 256 -1.07 -20.99 2.98
N LYS A 257 -2.15 -21.36 3.69
CA LYS A 257 -2.37 -22.74 4.16
C LYS A 257 -2.58 -23.72 3.01
N GLU A 258 -3.30 -23.31 1.97
CA GLU A 258 -3.52 -24.10 0.75
C GLU A 258 -2.18 -24.39 0.05
N ILE A 259 -1.35 -23.37 -0.17
CA ILE A 259 -0.04 -23.53 -0.82
C ILE A 259 0.85 -24.46 0.03
N ALA A 260 0.87 -24.31 1.34
CA ALA A 260 1.63 -25.18 2.23
C ALA A 260 1.15 -26.65 2.10
N ALA A 261 -0.16 -26.87 2.14
CA ALA A 261 -0.77 -28.19 1.98
C ALA A 261 -0.48 -28.82 0.61
N LEU A 262 -0.56 -28.05 -0.48
CA LEU A 262 -0.26 -28.52 -1.84
C LEU A 262 1.20 -28.97 -2.00
N ASN A 263 2.11 -28.36 -1.24
CA ASN A 263 3.52 -28.72 -1.22
C ASN A 263 3.86 -29.77 -0.15
N GLY A 264 2.89 -30.21 0.66
CA GLY A 264 3.10 -31.19 1.73
C GLY A 264 3.98 -30.69 2.87
N VAL A 265 4.04 -29.37 3.09
CA VAL A 265 4.90 -28.71 4.08
C VAL A 265 4.10 -27.84 5.05
N GLY A 266 4.75 -27.41 6.14
CA GLY A 266 4.22 -26.35 7.02
C GLY A 266 4.38 -24.95 6.41
N VAL A 267 3.62 -23.97 6.91
CA VAL A 267 3.75 -22.56 6.49
C VAL A 267 5.18 -22.03 6.70
N ASP A 268 5.85 -22.51 7.75
CA ASP A 268 7.25 -22.20 8.11
C ASP A 268 8.27 -22.65 7.08
N GLN A 269 7.90 -23.57 6.20
CA GLN A 269 8.78 -24.14 5.19
C GLN A 269 8.51 -23.61 3.78
N LEU A 270 7.53 -22.70 3.63
CA LEU A 270 7.22 -22.10 2.34
C LEU A 270 8.43 -21.36 1.74
N THR A 271 8.63 -21.53 0.44
CA THR A 271 9.60 -20.76 -0.35
C THR A 271 8.91 -20.10 -1.53
N LEU A 272 9.58 -19.13 -2.17
CA LEU A 272 9.00 -18.45 -3.33
C LEU A 272 8.79 -19.41 -4.52
N GLU A 273 9.64 -20.42 -4.65
CA GLU A 273 9.54 -21.43 -5.72
C GLU A 273 8.34 -22.36 -5.55
N MET A 274 7.79 -22.46 -4.34
CA MET A 274 6.59 -23.24 -4.04
C MET A 274 5.29 -22.50 -4.40
N LEU A 275 5.36 -21.19 -4.66
CA LEU A 275 4.19 -20.40 -5.01
C LEU A 275 3.75 -20.79 -6.43
N PRO A 276 2.51 -21.29 -6.62
CA PRO A 276 2.03 -21.69 -7.93
C PRO A 276 1.74 -20.48 -8.86
N ILE A 277 1.77 -19.28 -8.29
CA ILE A 277 1.36 -18.00 -8.86
C ILE A 277 2.23 -16.88 -8.27
N ASP A 278 2.21 -15.70 -8.91
CA ASP A 278 2.94 -14.52 -8.46
C ASP A 278 2.52 -14.09 -7.03
N VAL A 279 3.45 -13.53 -6.24
CA VAL A 279 3.23 -13.03 -4.87
C VAL A 279 2.03 -12.10 -4.75
N VAL A 280 1.73 -11.34 -5.81
CA VAL A 280 0.55 -10.45 -5.85
C VAL A 280 -0.76 -11.20 -5.67
N ASN A 281 -0.82 -12.49 -6.01
CA ASN A 281 -1.98 -13.36 -5.88
C ASN A 281 -2.03 -14.14 -4.55
N VAL A 282 -1.00 -14.03 -3.71
CA VAL A 282 -0.90 -14.78 -2.46
C VAL A 282 -1.24 -13.88 -1.27
N THR A 283 -0.56 -12.74 -1.19
CA THR A 283 -0.77 -11.74 -0.14
C THR A 283 -0.95 -10.34 -0.70
N GLY A 284 -0.54 -10.12 -1.95
CA GLY A 284 -0.49 -8.78 -2.53
C GLY A 284 -1.83 -8.26 -3.07
N PRO A 285 -1.77 -7.30 -4.01
CA PRO A 285 -2.95 -6.55 -4.43
C PRO A 285 -4.00 -7.37 -5.21
N LYS A 286 -3.60 -8.48 -5.85
CA LYS A 286 -4.53 -9.26 -6.68
C LYS A 286 -5.51 -10.07 -5.81
N ILE A 287 -5.01 -10.76 -4.79
CA ILE A 287 -5.89 -11.51 -3.87
C ILE A 287 -6.82 -10.56 -3.10
N MET A 288 -6.33 -9.38 -2.72
CA MET A 288 -7.15 -8.33 -2.12
C MET A 288 -8.27 -7.91 -3.07
N THR A 289 -7.95 -7.64 -4.34
CA THR A 289 -8.94 -7.28 -5.36
C THR A 289 -10.02 -8.35 -5.48
N ILE A 290 -9.64 -9.62 -5.66
CA ILE A 290 -10.61 -10.72 -5.83
C ILE A 290 -11.48 -10.89 -4.57
N ALA A 291 -10.89 -10.91 -3.37
CA ALA A 291 -11.66 -11.07 -2.13
C ALA A 291 -12.67 -9.93 -1.90
N LEU A 292 -12.32 -8.70 -2.27
CA LEU A 292 -13.23 -7.56 -2.18
C LEU A 292 -14.41 -7.70 -3.16
N LEU A 293 -14.14 -8.08 -4.41
CA LEU A 293 -15.18 -8.25 -5.42
C LEU A 293 -16.12 -9.42 -5.09
N ASP A 294 -15.58 -10.53 -4.57
CA ASP A 294 -16.40 -11.66 -4.08
C ASP A 294 -17.28 -11.24 -2.89
N GLY A 295 -16.73 -10.46 -1.96
CA GLY A 295 -17.48 -9.90 -0.83
C GLY A 295 -18.60 -8.96 -1.27
N LEU A 296 -18.35 -8.09 -2.26
CA LEU A 296 -19.35 -7.23 -2.86
C LEU A 296 -20.41 -8.00 -3.64
N GLN A 297 -20.03 -9.06 -4.36
CA GLN A 297 -20.97 -9.94 -5.04
C GLN A 297 -21.95 -10.59 -4.04
N GLY A 298 -21.43 -11.09 -2.92
CA GLY A 298 -22.26 -11.64 -1.84
C GLY A 298 -23.20 -10.59 -1.23
N LEU A 299 -22.72 -9.36 -1.04
CA LEU A 299 -23.52 -8.26 -0.50
C LEU A 299 -24.62 -7.78 -1.45
N LEU A 300 -24.31 -7.64 -2.74
CA LEU A 300 -25.19 -7.03 -3.73
C LEU A 300 -26.09 -8.04 -4.47
N GLY A 301 -25.81 -9.34 -4.35
CA GLY A 301 -26.56 -10.39 -5.05
C GLY A 301 -26.40 -10.37 -6.56
N ARG A 302 -25.34 -9.74 -7.08
CA ARG A 302 -24.98 -9.67 -8.50
C ARG A 302 -23.46 -9.73 -8.67
N VAL A 303 -23.01 -10.13 -9.85
CA VAL A 303 -21.58 -10.05 -10.21
C VAL A 303 -21.10 -8.61 -10.09
N VAL A 304 -19.89 -8.45 -9.56
CA VAL A 304 -19.15 -7.19 -9.49
C VAL A 304 -17.78 -7.43 -10.13
N ASP A 305 -17.45 -6.68 -11.18
CA ASP A 305 -16.19 -6.83 -11.92
C ASP A 305 -15.72 -5.51 -12.55
N ASP A 306 -14.76 -5.55 -13.49
CA ASP A 306 -14.22 -4.35 -14.15
C ASP A 306 -15.32 -3.40 -14.67
N ARG A 307 -16.49 -3.91 -15.08
CA ARG A 307 -17.60 -3.07 -15.58
C ARG A 307 -18.15 -2.11 -14.52
N ASP A 308 -17.93 -2.41 -13.25
CA ASP A 308 -18.36 -1.58 -12.13
C ASP A 308 -17.43 -0.41 -11.85
N PHE A 309 -16.17 -0.42 -12.28
CA PHE A 309 -15.20 0.59 -11.85
C PHE A 309 -14.08 0.93 -12.85
N HIS A 310 -14.02 0.27 -14.01
CA HIS A 310 -13.09 0.62 -15.07
C HIS A 310 -13.36 2.04 -15.60
N ASP A 311 -12.28 2.80 -15.83
CA ASP A 311 -12.28 4.16 -16.40
C ASP A 311 -13.16 5.17 -15.62
N ILE A 312 -13.30 4.99 -14.31
CA ILE A 312 -13.99 5.97 -13.47
C ILE A 312 -13.22 7.29 -13.44
N LYS A 313 -13.95 8.40 -13.59
CA LYS A 313 -13.36 9.76 -13.58
C LYS A 313 -13.35 10.40 -12.19
N SER A 314 -14.19 9.91 -11.30
CA SER A 314 -14.32 10.37 -9.91
C SER A 314 -14.52 9.16 -8.99
N PRO A 315 -14.34 9.32 -7.67
CA PRO A 315 -14.55 8.24 -6.72
C PRO A 315 -15.92 7.59 -6.91
N LYS A 316 -15.96 6.26 -6.90
CA LYS A 316 -17.19 5.49 -7.11
C LYS A 316 -17.43 4.55 -5.96
N LEU A 317 -18.58 4.72 -5.29
CA LEU A 317 -19.01 3.82 -4.23
C LEU A 317 -19.73 2.62 -4.84
N VAL A 318 -19.23 1.41 -4.60
CA VAL A 318 -19.86 0.15 -4.98
C VAL A 318 -20.16 -0.64 -3.71
N GLY A 319 -21.45 -0.76 -3.37
CA GLY A 319 -21.85 -1.26 -2.05
C GLY A 319 -21.36 -0.31 -0.95
N ASP A 320 -20.35 -0.75 -0.20
CA ASP A 320 -19.67 0.04 0.83
C ASP A 320 -18.14 0.14 0.62
N LEU A 321 -17.68 -0.20 -0.58
CA LEU A 321 -16.29 0.00 -1.01
C LEU A 321 -16.21 1.26 -1.87
N LEU A 322 -15.49 2.28 -1.40
CA LEU A 322 -15.22 3.48 -2.18
C LEU A 322 -13.96 3.26 -3.02
N ILE A 323 -14.13 3.25 -4.34
CA ILE A 323 -13.05 2.99 -5.30
C ILE A 323 -12.57 4.33 -5.86
N MET A 324 -11.29 4.60 -5.71
CA MET A 324 -10.62 5.80 -6.20
C MET A 324 -10.07 5.58 -7.61
N PRO A 325 -10.17 6.57 -8.53
CA PRO A 325 -9.60 6.49 -9.87
C PRO A 325 -8.08 6.26 -9.86
N GLY A 326 -7.56 5.78 -11.00
CA GLY A 326 -6.13 5.55 -11.19
C GLY A 326 -5.27 6.78 -10.92
N ASN A 327 -5.69 7.97 -11.36
CA ASN A 327 -4.94 9.22 -11.08
C ASN A 327 -4.87 9.56 -9.59
N ALA A 328 -5.90 9.22 -8.82
CA ALA A 328 -5.97 9.56 -7.41
C ALA A 328 -4.93 8.79 -6.58
N PHE A 329 -4.68 7.52 -6.92
CA PHE A 329 -3.79 6.65 -6.15
C PHE A 329 -2.54 6.27 -6.95
N ALA A 330 -2.67 5.79 -8.19
CA ALA A 330 -1.53 5.31 -8.97
C ALA A 330 -1.36 6.07 -10.30
N ALA A 331 -1.26 7.41 -10.26
CA ALA A 331 -1.17 8.24 -11.46
C ALA A 331 -0.07 7.77 -12.43
N ALA A 332 1.12 7.44 -11.91
CA ALA A 332 2.24 6.95 -12.73
C ALA A 332 1.91 5.68 -13.52
N GLN A 333 1.20 4.71 -12.93
CA GLN A 333 0.87 3.45 -13.58
C GLN A 333 -0.28 3.57 -14.57
N ASN A 334 -1.07 4.62 -14.42
CA ASN A 334 -2.19 4.95 -15.30
C ASN A 334 -1.83 6.05 -16.33
N GLY A 335 -0.55 6.42 -16.44
CA GLY A 335 -0.07 7.37 -17.45
C GLY A 335 -0.43 8.84 -17.18
N PHE A 336 -0.64 9.21 -15.91
CA PHE A 336 -1.02 10.56 -15.46
C PHE A 336 -2.27 11.11 -16.17
N PRO A 337 -3.44 10.46 -16.02
CA PRO A 337 -4.65 10.91 -16.69
C PRO A 337 -5.07 12.30 -16.20
N THR A 338 -5.49 13.15 -17.13
CA THR A 338 -5.85 14.56 -16.85
C THR A 338 -7.37 14.77 -16.73
N ASP A 339 -8.17 13.74 -17.00
CA ASP A 339 -9.63 13.74 -16.98
C ASP A 339 -10.22 13.02 -15.77
N GLN A 340 -9.38 12.61 -14.81
CA GLN A 340 -9.77 11.97 -13.55
C GLN A 340 -9.59 12.91 -12.36
N SER A 341 -10.15 12.55 -11.20
CA SER A 341 -9.96 13.27 -9.94
C SER A 341 -8.46 13.46 -9.62
N PRO A 342 -8.08 14.55 -8.92
CA PRO A 342 -6.68 14.84 -8.61
C PRO A 342 -5.97 13.71 -7.86
N ALA A 343 -4.64 13.67 -7.94
CA ALA A 343 -3.81 12.81 -7.13
C ALA A 343 -4.03 13.09 -5.63
N LEU A 344 -4.32 12.03 -4.88
CA LEU A 344 -4.47 12.06 -3.43
C LEU A 344 -3.19 11.59 -2.75
N VAL A 345 -2.48 10.67 -3.40
CA VAL A 345 -1.22 10.06 -2.95
C VAL A 345 -0.35 9.71 -4.15
N SER A 346 0.96 9.61 -3.93
CA SER A 346 1.95 9.24 -4.94
C SER A 346 2.92 8.19 -4.41
N HIS A 347 2.96 7.03 -5.06
CA HIS A 347 3.90 5.95 -4.75
C HIS A 347 5.21 6.11 -5.53
N HIS A 348 6.36 5.98 -4.86
CA HIS A 348 7.70 6.22 -5.43
C HIS A 348 8.42 4.97 -5.92
N TYR A 349 7.87 3.77 -5.66
CA TYR A 349 8.40 2.48 -6.14
C TYR A 349 9.88 2.26 -5.78
N ALA A 350 10.30 2.70 -4.60
CA ALA A 350 11.67 2.59 -4.11
C ALA A 350 12.13 1.13 -3.96
N GLY A 351 11.19 0.20 -3.80
CA GLY A 351 11.45 -1.24 -3.90
C GLY A 351 12.33 -1.79 -2.78
N SER A 352 12.29 -1.17 -1.59
CA SER A 352 13.09 -1.54 -0.42
C SER A 352 12.94 -3.01 0.02
N TRP A 353 11.78 -3.62 -0.25
CA TRP A 353 11.51 -5.03 0.03
C TRP A 353 12.40 -6.00 -0.76
N LYS A 354 12.89 -5.61 -1.96
CA LYS A 354 13.74 -6.48 -2.79
C LYS A 354 15.06 -6.81 -2.10
N GLN A 355 15.62 -5.84 -1.37
CA GLN A 355 16.84 -6.04 -0.58
C GLN A 355 16.58 -6.97 0.61
N ALA A 356 15.45 -6.78 1.31
CA ALA A 356 15.07 -7.62 2.44
C ALA A 356 14.86 -9.10 2.04
N ASP A 357 14.26 -9.36 0.88
CA ASP A 357 14.09 -10.72 0.35
C ASP A 357 15.43 -11.39 0.03
N ALA A 358 16.36 -10.66 -0.60
CA ALA A 358 17.70 -11.16 -0.90
C ALA A 358 18.48 -11.52 0.37
N GLU A 359 18.41 -10.68 1.40
CA GLU A 359 19.06 -10.95 2.70
C GLU A 359 18.45 -12.15 3.43
N ALA A 360 17.12 -12.32 3.39
CA ALA A 360 16.44 -13.43 4.02
C ALA A 360 16.85 -14.78 3.38
N LYS A 361 16.99 -14.81 2.05
CA LYS A 361 17.50 -15.97 1.32
C LYS A 361 18.93 -16.33 1.73
N GLU A 362 19.79 -15.33 1.85
CA GLU A 362 21.19 -15.55 2.24
C GLU A 362 21.30 -16.07 3.68
N LYS A 363 20.52 -15.53 4.62
CA LYS A 363 20.47 -16.04 6.01
C LYS A 363 20.02 -17.49 6.09
N LYS A 364 18.98 -17.87 5.33
CA LYS A 364 18.51 -19.26 5.28
C LYS A 364 19.58 -20.20 4.74
N LYS A 365 20.25 -19.80 3.66
CA LYS A 365 21.37 -20.57 3.08
C LYS A 365 22.53 -20.77 4.07
N GLN A 366 22.83 -19.75 4.88
CA GLN A 366 23.86 -19.84 5.92
C GLN A 366 23.45 -20.80 7.05
N GLN A 367 22.19 -20.80 7.46
CA GLN A 367 21.65 -21.73 8.45
C GLN A 367 21.71 -23.18 7.95
N GLU A 368 21.28 -23.43 6.71
CA GLU A 368 21.35 -24.77 6.09
C GLU A 368 22.79 -25.29 5.95
N GLN A 369 23.76 -24.40 5.71
CA GLN A 369 25.18 -24.77 5.65
C GLN A 369 25.78 -25.09 7.02
N GLN A 370 25.32 -24.42 8.08
CA GLN A 370 25.75 -24.69 9.46
C GLN A 370 25.19 -26.04 9.93
N GLU A 371 23.91 -26.31 9.67
CA GLU A 371 23.26 -27.59 10.01
C GLU A 371 23.86 -28.80 9.26
N GLN A 372 24.51 -28.59 8.12
CA GLN A 372 25.22 -29.63 7.36
C GLN A 372 26.67 -29.86 7.82
N GLN A 373 27.23 -28.95 8.62
CA GLN A 373 28.59 -29.03 9.15
C GLN A 373 28.64 -29.57 10.59
N GLU A 374 27.50 -29.60 11.28
CA GLU A 374 27.27 -30.26 12.57
C GLU A 374 26.77 -31.69 12.38
#